data_AF-A0A1A8XW58-F1
#
_entry.id   AF-A0A1A8XW58-F1
#
_cell.length_a   1.000
_cell.length_b   1.000
_cell.length_c   1.000
_cell.angle_alpha   90.00
_cell.angle_beta   90.00
_cell.angle_gamma   90.00
#
_symmetry.space_group_name_H-M   'P 1'
#
loop_
_entity.id
_entity.type
_entity.pdbx_description
1 polymer ?
#
loop_
_entity_poly.entity_id
_entity_poly.type
_entity_poly.pdbx_seq_one_letter_code
_entity_poly.pdbx_strand_id
1 'polypeptide(L)'
;MNALTKFATVFLASVTLYGCAGQSHRLVSGNGSGRAVGSITHGGVTDATMFLEFGGKRFESRGFAISRSQNLGELREQYGFGSKHYDRVSTGTDPEHYRYSAKPELRAEDGTTMQCVLAWRAYEAPDGVCVSLDGKEVKFRGE
;
A
#
# COMPACT_ATOMS: atom_id res chain seq x y z
N MET A 1 31.15 -44.80 37.98
CA MET A 1 31.56 -43.67 37.10
C MET A 1 30.28 -43.10 36.51
N ASN A 2 29.77 -41.99 37.05
CA ASN A 2 28.47 -41.43 36.65
C ASN A 2 28.70 -40.41 35.54
N ALA A 3 28.20 -40.70 34.34
CA ALA A 3 28.22 -39.77 33.22
C ALA A 3 27.09 -38.74 33.37
N LEU A 4 27.44 -37.49 33.66
CA LEU A 4 26.51 -36.36 33.59
C LEU A 4 26.34 -35.94 32.12
N THR A 5 25.21 -36.30 31.53
CA THR A 5 24.80 -35.81 30.21
C THR A 5 24.28 -34.37 30.36
N LYS A 6 25.08 -33.38 29.97
CA LYS A 6 24.65 -31.99 29.90
C LYS A 6 23.83 -31.78 28.62
N PHE A 7 22.52 -31.64 28.75
CA PHE A 7 21.69 -31.14 27.65
C PHE A 7 21.92 -29.64 27.50
N ALA A 8 22.63 -29.25 26.44
CA ALA A 8 22.75 -27.87 26.03
C ALA A 8 21.43 -27.45 25.36
N THR A 9 20.60 -26.72 26.10
CA THR A 9 19.37 -26.12 25.59
C THR A 9 19.74 -24.98 24.64
N VAL A 10 19.66 -25.22 23.33
CA VAL A 10 19.81 -24.19 22.30
C VAL A 10 18.54 -23.33 22.33
N PHE A 11 18.63 -22.13 22.92
CA PHE A 11 17.60 -21.11 22.77
C PHE A 11 17.65 -20.59 21.33
N LEU A 12 16.71 -21.01 20.47
CA LEU A 12 16.45 -20.32 19.21
C LEU A 12 15.86 -18.95 19.53
N ALA A 13 16.68 -17.90 19.39
CA ALA A 13 16.18 -16.54 19.35
C ALA A 13 15.37 -16.35 18.07
N SER A 14 14.04 -16.35 18.19
CA SER A 14 13.13 -15.97 17.12
C SER A 14 13.27 -14.47 16.86
N VAL A 15 14.15 -14.12 15.92
CA VAL A 15 14.22 -12.77 15.35
C VAL A 15 12.91 -12.53 14.60
N THR A 16 12.01 -11.75 15.19
CA THR A 16 10.81 -11.27 14.51
C THR A 16 11.25 -10.18 13.52
N LEU A 17 11.57 -10.59 12.30
CA LEU A 17 11.72 -9.69 11.15
C LEU A 17 10.36 -9.07 10.85
N TYR A 18 10.06 -7.94 11.48
CA TYR A 18 8.96 -7.09 11.03
C TYR A 18 9.34 -6.51 9.65
N GLY A 19 8.72 -7.04 8.60
CA GLY A 19 8.41 -6.25 7.40
C GLY A 19 9.13 -6.60 6.09
N CYS A 20 9.03 -7.83 5.59
CA CYS A 20 9.18 -8.10 4.14
C CYS A 20 7.87 -8.51 3.46
N ALA A 21 6.77 -8.62 4.21
CA ALA A 21 5.46 -8.95 3.68
C ALA A 21 4.76 -7.69 3.16
N GLY A 22 4.30 -7.73 1.90
CA GLY A 22 3.44 -6.68 1.36
C GLY A 22 2.12 -6.60 2.11
N GLN A 23 1.52 -5.42 2.12
CA GLN A 23 0.18 -5.15 2.64
C GLN A 23 -0.84 -5.42 1.55
N SER A 24 -1.92 -6.12 1.88
CA SER A 24 -3.05 -6.37 0.98
C SER A 24 -4.31 -5.78 1.59
N HIS A 25 -5.07 -5.05 0.77
CA HIS A 25 -6.34 -4.44 1.16
C HIS A 25 -7.45 -4.97 0.26
N ARG A 26 -8.64 -5.12 0.84
CA ARG A 26 -9.84 -5.35 0.05
C ARG A 26 -10.33 -4.01 -0.47
N LEU A 27 -10.67 -3.93 -1.75
CA LEU A 27 -11.31 -2.74 -2.31
C LEU A 27 -12.82 -2.95 -2.36
N VAL A 28 -13.56 -1.95 -1.90
CA VAL A 28 -15.02 -1.89 -1.99
C VAL A 28 -15.43 -0.59 -2.65
N SER A 29 -16.64 -0.54 -3.22
CA SER A 29 -17.22 0.68 -3.73
C SER A 29 -17.17 1.82 -2.71
N GLY A 30 -16.65 2.97 -3.14
CA GLY A 30 -16.84 4.23 -2.46
C GLY A 30 -18.22 4.83 -2.77
N ASN A 31 -18.46 6.04 -2.27
CA ASN A 31 -19.67 6.81 -2.61
C ASN A 31 -19.65 7.19 -4.10
N GLY A 32 -20.47 6.53 -4.93
CA GLY A 32 -20.54 6.75 -6.39
C GLY A 32 -21.41 5.74 -7.13
N SER A 33 -21.41 5.81 -8.47
CA SER A 33 -22.14 4.87 -9.33
C SER A 33 -21.32 3.61 -9.61
N GLY A 34 -21.79 2.45 -9.14
CA GLY A 34 -21.24 1.15 -9.51
C GLY A 34 -20.75 0.32 -8.33
N ARG A 35 -21.16 -0.96 -8.30
CA ARG A 35 -20.63 -1.95 -7.36
C ARG A 35 -19.30 -2.46 -7.90
N ALA A 36 -18.24 -2.28 -7.13
CA ALA A 36 -16.92 -2.78 -7.43
C ALA A 36 -16.34 -3.46 -6.21
N VAL A 37 -15.66 -4.58 -6.47
CA VAL A 37 -14.91 -5.33 -5.46
C VAL A 37 -13.53 -5.60 -6.05
N GLY A 38 -12.49 -5.46 -5.25
CA GLY A 38 -11.13 -5.58 -5.72
C GLY A 38 -10.16 -5.93 -4.62
N SER A 39 -8.89 -5.90 -4.98
CA SER A 39 -7.81 -5.91 -4.02
C SER A 39 -6.64 -5.09 -4.56
N ILE A 40 -5.85 -4.55 -3.65
CA ILE A 40 -4.54 -3.99 -3.93
C ILE A 40 -3.54 -4.59 -2.96
N THR A 41 -2.41 -5.03 -3.48
CA THR A 41 -1.24 -5.42 -2.71
C THR A 41 -0.11 -4.43 -2.98
N HIS A 42 0.50 -3.89 -1.94
CA HIS A 42 1.60 -2.92 -2.02
C HIS A 42 2.64 -3.11 -0.91
N GLY A 43 3.85 -2.61 -1.12
CA GLY A 43 4.96 -2.75 -0.17
C GLY A 43 5.58 -4.16 -0.15
N GLY A 44 6.56 -4.34 0.72
CA GLY A 44 7.35 -5.58 0.78
C GLY A 44 8.26 -5.77 -0.43
N VAL A 45 8.62 -7.03 -0.72
CA VAL A 45 9.51 -7.42 -1.84
C VAL A 45 8.76 -7.81 -3.12
N THR A 46 7.43 -7.85 -3.06
CA THR A 46 6.57 -8.26 -4.18
C THR A 46 6.15 -7.05 -5.01
N ASP A 47 6.02 -7.25 -6.32
CA ASP A 47 5.43 -6.27 -7.22
C ASP A 47 4.04 -5.84 -6.73
N ALA A 48 3.75 -4.54 -6.83
CA ALA A 48 2.42 -4.05 -6.57
C ALA A 48 1.42 -4.68 -7.54
N THR A 49 0.29 -5.16 -7.02
CA THR A 49 -0.78 -5.75 -7.82
C THR A 49 -2.10 -5.14 -7.47
N MET A 50 -2.98 -4.99 -8.45
CA MET A 50 -4.33 -4.50 -8.24
C MET A 50 -5.28 -5.24 -9.16
N PHE A 51 -6.47 -5.55 -8.65
CA PHE A 51 -7.59 -5.93 -9.49
C PHE A 51 -8.88 -5.24 -9.06
N LEU A 52 -9.80 -5.09 -10.01
CA LEU A 52 -11.14 -4.56 -9.78
C LEU A 52 -12.16 -5.31 -10.64
N GLU A 53 -13.24 -5.75 -10.02
CA GLU A 53 -14.41 -6.32 -10.71
C GLU A 53 -15.47 -5.23 -10.88
N PHE A 54 -15.81 -4.94 -12.13
CA PHE A 54 -16.79 -3.92 -12.49
C PHE A 54 -17.46 -4.26 -13.82
N GLY A 55 -18.78 -4.06 -13.91
CA GLY A 55 -19.53 -4.30 -15.15
C GLY A 55 -19.44 -5.73 -15.68
N GLY A 56 -19.30 -6.72 -14.80
CA GLY A 56 -19.14 -8.13 -15.18
C GLY A 56 -17.75 -8.50 -15.71
N LYS A 57 -16.79 -7.58 -15.68
CA LYS A 57 -15.40 -7.81 -16.08
C LYS A 57 -14.47 -7.69 -14.89
N ARG A 58 -13.33 -8.38 -14.99
CA ARG A 58 -12.22 -8.30 -14.05
C ARG A 58 -11.06 -7.58 -14.73
N PHE A 59 -10.61 -6.48 -14.17
CA PHE A 59 -9.48 -5.69 -14.65
C PHE A 59 -8.31 -5.84 -13.70
N GLU A 60 -7.10 -6.06 -14.22
CA GLU A 60 -5.90 -6.33 -13.42
C GLU A 60 -4.66 -5.55 -13.88
N SER A 61 -3.74 -5.26 -12.96
CA SER A 61 -2.39 -4.78 -13.24
C SER A 61 -1.40 -5.34 -12.22
N ARG A 62 -0.15 -5.54 -12.65
CA ARG A 62 1.00 -5.90 -11.82
C ARG A 62 2.20 -5.01 -12.14
N GLY A 63 3.06 -4.77 -11.15
CA GLY A 63 4.35 -4.11 -11.34
C GLY A 63 4.25 -2.60 -11.57
N PHE A 64 3.14 -1.97 -11.18
CA PHE A 64 2.98 -0.52 -11.31
C PHE A 64 3.78 0.22 -10.23
N ALA A 65 4.24 1.43 -10.57
CA ALA A 65 4.99 2.26 -9.67
C ALA A 65 4.11 2.86 -8.56
N ILE A 66 4.65 2.88 -7.34
CA ILE A 66 4.08 3.59 -6.20
C ILE A 66 5.02 4.74 -5.86
N SER A 67 4.50 5.96 -5.94
CA SER A 67 5.22 7.17 -5.58
C SER A 67 5.06 7.44 -4.09
N ARG A 68 6.16 7.74 -3.40
CA ARG A 68 6.17 8.19 -2.00
C ARG A 68 6.61 9.64 -1.94
N SER A 69 5.87 10.45 -1.19
CA SER A 69 6.14 11.89 -1.04
C SER A 69 5.86 12.36 0.40
N GLN A 70 6.42 13.50 0.77
CA GLN A 70 6.11 14.24 2.01
C GLN A 70 6.42 15.73 1.80
N ASN A 71 5.67 16.61 2.44
CA ASN A 71 5.88 18.06 2.35
C ASN A 71 6.78 18.54 3.49
N LEU A 72 8.10 18.42 3.32
CA LEU A 72 9.05 18.85 4.35
C LEU A 72 8.99 20.36 4.66
N GLY A 73 8.56 21.19 3.70
CA GLY A 73 8.39 22.62 3.92
C GLY A 73 7.30 22.93 4.94
N GLU A 74 6.11 22.37 4.72
CA GLU A 74 4.96 22.50 5.62
C GLU A 74 5.22 21.87 6.99
N LEU A 75 5.86 20.69 7.01
CA LEU A 75 6.21 20.01 8.27
C LEU A 75 7.24 20.81 9.08
N ARG A 76 8.15 21.52 8.42
CA ARG A 76 9.09 22.43 9.08
C ARG A 76 8.38 23.64 9.69
N GLU A 77 7.41 24.22 8.98
CA GLU A 77 6.59 25.33 9.49
C GLU A 77 5.75 24.90 10.69
N GLN A 78 5.19 23.68 10.65
CA GLN A 78 4.36 23.13 11.72
C GLN A 78 5.14 22.78 13.00
N TYR A 79 6.29 22.11 12.88
CA TYR A 79 7.02 21.58 14.03
C TYR A 79 8.22 22.43 14.46
N GLY A 80 8.64 23.37 13.62
CA GLY A 80 9.84 24.18 13.84
C GLY A 80 11.14 23.45 13.50
N PHE A 81 12.13 24.22 13.04
CA PHE A 81 13.47 23.73 12.73
C PHE A 81 14.19 23.26 14.00
N GLY A 82 14.87 22.11 13.94
CA GLY A 82 15.61 21.54 15.07
C GLY A 82 14.73 20.91 16.16
N SER A 83 13.42 20.75 15.91
CA SER A 83 12.60 19.92 16.78
C SER A 83 12.94 18.44 16.56
N LYS A 84 13.03 17.67 17.65
CA LYS A 84 13.25 16.21 17.60
C LYS A 84 12.25 15.51 16.69
N HIS A 85 11.03 16.03 16.60
CA HIS A 85 9.99 15.48 15.72
C HIS A 85 10.31 15.75 14.25
N TYR A 86 10.60 17.00 13.88
CA TYR A 86 10.99 17.34 12.50
C TYR A 86 12.25 16.59 12.05
N ASP A 87 13.22 16.40 12.94
CA ASP A 87 14.43 15.61 12.65
C ASP A 87 14.07 14.15 12.32
N ARG A 88 13.11 13.56 13.02
CA ARG A 88 12.63 12.20 12.70
C ARG A 88 11.92 12.13 11.35
N VAL A 89 11.08 13.12 11.04
CA VAL A 89 10.37 13.22 9.76
C VAL A 89 11.35 13.38 8.59
N SER A 90 12.27 14.34 8.70
CA SER A 90 13.24 14.65 7.64
C SER A 90 14.25 13.53 7.40
N THR A 91 14.59 12.75 8.44
CA THR A 91 15.42 11.54 8.31
C THR A 91 14.63 10.30 7.86
N GLY A 92 13.31 10.41 7.76
CA GLY A 92 12.43 9.31 7.35
C GLY A 92 12.22 8.23 8.41
N THR A 93 12.61 8.50 9.66
CA THR A 93 12.36 7.62 10.82
C THR A 93 10.97 7.83 11.43
N ASP A 94 10.24 8.82 10.92
CA ASP A 94 8.80 8.98 11.14
C ASP A 94 8.06 8.91 9.78
N PRO A 95 7.48 7.75 9.43
CA PRO A 95 6.77 7.56 8.18
C PRO A 95 5.33 8.11 8.19
N GLU A 96 4.81 8.59 9.32
CA GLU A 96 3.41 9.06 9.46
C GLU A 96 3.05 10.16 8.44
N HIS A 97 4.06 10.94 8.03
CA HIS A 97 3.90 12.06 7.09
C HIS A 97 4.04 11.65 5.63
N TYR A 98 4.30 10.37 5.34
CA TYR A 98 4.32 9.89 3.98
C TYR A 98 2.92 9.90 3.36
N ARG A 99 2.91 10.31 2.09
CA ARG A 99 1.80 10.17 1.17
C ARG A 99 2.25 9.28 0.03
N TYR A 100 1.47 8.24 -0.19
CA TYR A 100 1.66 7.29 -1.27
C TYR A 100 0.63 7.55 -2.36
N SER A 101 1.02 7.32 -3.61
CA SER A 101 0.10 7.38 -4.74
C SER A 101 0.51 6.41 -5.84
N ALA A 102 -0.46 5.95 -6.62
CA ALA A 102 -0.23 5.10 -7.77
C ALA A 102 -1.20 5.46 -8.90
N LYS A 103 -0.81 5.12 -10.14
CA LYS A 103 -1.61 5.33 -11.35
C LYS A 103 -1.62 4.12 -12.28
N PRO A 104 -2.10 2.94 -11.82
CA PRO A 104 -2.10 1.74 -12.66
C PRO A 104 -3.10 1.85 -13.81
N GLU A 105 -2.74 1.32 -14.97
CA GLU A 105 -3.66 0.94 -16.03
C GLU A 105 -4.05 -0.53 -15.81
N LEU A 106 -5.31 -0.78 -15.44
CA LEU A 106 -5.84 -2.13 -15.33
C LEU A 106 -6.34 -2.62 -16.69
N ARG A 107 -6.19 -3.91 -16.97
CA ARG A 107 -6.61 -4.54 -18.23
C ARG A 107 -7.48 -5.77 -17.96
N ALA A 108 -8.56 -5.91 -18.75
CA ALA A 108 -9.41 -7.11 -18.75
C ALA A 108 -8.95 -8.12 -19.82
N GLU A 109 -9.51 -9.32 -19.77
CA GLU A 109 -9.19 -10.42 -20.71
C GLU A 109 -9.43 -10.04 -22.18
N ASP A 110 -10.49 -9.27 -22.46
CA ASP A 110 -10.84 -8.80 -23.80
C ASP A 110 -9.99 -7.60 -24.28
N GLY A 111 -8.99 -7.20 -23.49
CA GLY A 111 -8.11 -6.07 -23.79
C GLY A 111 -8.67 -4.70 -23.40
N THR A 112 -9.92 -4.60 -22.91
CA THR A 112 -10.46 -3.34 -22.39
C THR A 112 -9.63 -2.87 -21.20
N THR A 113 -9.38 -1.55 -21.11
CA THR A 113 -8.60 -0.97 -20.02
C THR A 113 -9.39 -0.01 -19.13
N MET A 114 -8.89 0.19 -17.92
CA MET A 114 -9.31 1.25 -17.00
C MET A 114 -8.08 1.94 -16.42
N GLN A 115 -8.06 3.28 -16.43
CA GLN A 115 -7.01 4.05 -15.76
C GLN A 115 -7.45 4.35 -14.33
N CYS A 116 -6.61 4.00 -13.35
CA CYS A 116 -6.86 4.31 -11.95
C CYS A 116 -5.93 5.41 -11.43
N VAL A 117 -6.39 6.14 -10.42
CA VAL A 117 -5.61 7.04 -9.58
C VAL A 117 -6.01 6.77 -8.14
N LEU A 118 -5.01 6.55 -7.28
CA LEU A 118 -5.23 6.24 -5.88
C LEU A 118 -4.13 6.84 -5.00
N ALA A 119 -4.49 7.12 -3.76
CA ALA A 119 -3.59 7.65 -2.75
C ALA A 119 -3.88 7.05 -1.37
N TRP A 120 -2.89 7.10 -0.49
CA TRP A 120 -3.04 6.76 0.93
C TRP A 120 -1.97 7.43 1.77
N ARG A 121 -2.22 7.54 3.07
CA ARG A 121 -1.20 7.88 4.06
C ARG A 121 -0.49 6.62 4.53
N ALA A 122 0.67 6.78 5.18
CA ALA A 122 1.26 5.67 5.90
C ALA A 122 0.23 5.07 6.88
N TYR A 123 0.19 3.74 6.93
CA TYR A 123 -0.71 2.95 7.78
C TYR A 123 -2.21 3.05 7.44
N GLU A 124 -2.58 3.76 6.38
CA GLU A 124 -3.97 3.85 5.90
C GLU A 124 -4.17 3.01 4.64
N ALA A 125 -5.43 2.61 4.41
CA ALA A 125 -5.81 1.85 3.23
C ALA A 125 -5.95 2.78 1.99
N PRO A 126 -5.62 2.31 0.77
CA PRO A 126 -5.77 3.10 -0.46
C PRO A 126 -7.21 3.46 -0.81
N ASP A 127 -7.44 4.70 -1.18
CA ASP A 127 -8.67 5.17 -1.80
C ASP A 127 -8.39 5.77 -3.19
N GLY A 128 -9.39 5.73 -4.07
CA GLY A 128 -9.18 6.21 -5.43
C GLY A 128 -10.37 6.09 -6.36
N VAL A 129 -10.07 6.35 -7.64
CA VAL A 129 -11.02 6.28 -8.74
C VAL A 129 -10.38 5.55 -9.91
N CYS A 130 -11.17 4.70 -10.58
CA CYS A 130 -10.83 4.15 -11.88
C CYS A 130 -11.81 4.68 -12.92
N VAL A 131 -11.32 4.98 -14.13
CA VAL A 131 -12.10 5.46 -15.25
C VAL A 131 -11.90 4.51 -16.43
N SER A 132 -12.99 3.95 -16.96
CA SER A 132 -12.95 3.14 -18.17
C SER A 132 -12.84 3.99 -19.43
N LEU A 133 -12.51 3.36 -20.55
CA LEU A 133 -12.41 4.03 -21.86
C LEU A 133 -13.71 4.73 -22.29
N ASP A 134 -14.87 4.22 -21.89
CA ASP A 134 -16.18 4.83 -22.13
C ASP A 134 -16.57 5.90 -21.09
N GLY A 135 -15.64 6.29 -20.22
CA GLY A 135 -15.80 7.39 -19.25
C GLY A 135 -16.56 7.02 -17.98
N LYS A 136 -16.84 5.75 -17.72
CA LYS A 136 -17.49 5.34 -16.46
C LYS A 136 -16.50 5.41 -15.31
N GLU A 137 -16.88 6.15 -14.28
CA GLU A 137 -16.11 6.27 -13.05
C GLU A 137 -16.51 5.20 -12.04
N VAL A 138 -15.49 4.62 -11.39
CA VAL A 138 -15.63 3.67 -10.29
C VAL A 138 -14.79 4.17 -9.13
N LYS A 139 -15.44 4.74 -8.13
CA LYS A 139 -14.79 5.14 -6.87
C LYS A 139 -14.67 3.93 -5.96
N PHE A 140 -13.53 3.79 -5.30
CA PHE A 140 -13.27 2.71 -4.36
C PHE A 140 -12.56 3.21 -3.11
N ARG A 141 -12.68 2.43 -2.04
CA ARG A 141 -11.88 2.56 -0.82
C ARG A 141 -11.34 1.20 -0.41
N GLY A 142 -10.16 1.19 0.18
CA GLY A 142 -9.57 0.03 0.82
C GLY A 142 -10.13 -0.16 2.23
N GLU A 143 -10.27 -1.43 2.61
CA GLU A 143 -10.55 -1.91 3.97
C GLU A 143 -9.49 -2.94 4.39
#